data_AF-A0A923UBG8-F1
#
_entry.id   AF-A0A923UBG8-F1
#
_cell.length_a   1.000
_cell.length_b   1.000
_cell.length_c   1.000
_cell.angle_alpha   90.00
_cell.angle_beta   90.00
_cell.angle_gamma   90.00
#
_symmetry.space_group_name_H-M   'P 1'
#
loop_
_entity.id
_entity.type
_entity.pdbx_description
1 polymer ?
#
loop_
_entity_poly.entity_id
_entity_poly.type
_entity_poly.pdbx_seq_one_letter_code
_entity_poly.pdbx_strand_id
1 'polypeptide(L)'
;MANPLRKTMVYLGLADEEFDYEDAAPAAPAPVAKEVRESHHAPQPTGARAPVIPLRRAPSQKNVSHSDMNEILTVHPRQYKDAQAIAEAFRDGIPVIINLSQM
;
A
#
# COMPACT_ATOMS: atom_id res chain seq x y z
N MET A 1 -6.52 2.91 46.54
CA MET A 1 -5.48 1.86 46.48
C MET A 1 -6.00 0.75 45.57
N ALA A 2 -5.40 0.56 44.39
CA ALA A 2 -5.94 -0.34 43.36
C ALA A 2 -6.00 -1.80 43.84
N ASN A 3 -7.13 -2.46 43.60
CA ASN A 3 -7.40 -3.86 43.98
C ASN A 3 -6.39 -4.79 43.27
N PRO A 4 -5.56 -5.57 44.01
CA PRO A 4 -4.47 -6.35 43.42
C PRO A 4 -4.94 -7.36 42.37
N LEU A 5 -6.19 -7.86 42.48
CA LEU A 5 -6.77 -8.79 41.52
C LEU A 5 -7.06 -8.15 40.15
N ARG A 6 -7.42 -6.87 40.12
CA ARG A 6 -7.64 -6.14 38.85
C ARG A 6 -6.29 -5.85 38.18
N LYS A 7 -5.28 -5.53 39.00
CA LYS A 7 -3.91 -5.27 38.54
C LYS A 7 -3.27 -6.51 37.94
N THR A 8 -3.56 -7.72 38.45
CA THR A 8 -3.11 -8.97 37.83
C THR A 8 -3.88 -9.30 36.56
N MET A 9 -5.18 -9.00 36.47
CA MET A 9 -5.96 -9.19 35.24
C MET A 9 -5.49 -8.26 34.10
N VAL A 10 -5.18 -7.00 34.42
CA VAL A 10 -4.55 -6.05 33.48
C VAL A 10 -3.12 -6.50 33.14
N TYR A 11 -2.35 -6.97 34.13
CA TYR A 11 -0.99 -7.51 33.91
C TYR A 11 -0.97 -8.77 33.02
N LEU A 12 -2.05 -9.55 33.03
CA LEU A 12 -2.23 -10.71 32.16
C LEU A 12 -2.95 -10.38 30.84
N GLY A 13 -3.29 -9.10 30.61
CA GLY A 13 -3.92 -8.63 29.38
C GLY A 13 -5.36 -9.09 29.17
N LEU A 14 -6.07 -9.45 30.24
CA LEU A 14 -7.46 -9.97 30.21
C LEU A 14 -8.52 -8.86 30.39
N ALA A 15 -8.09 -7.62 30.65
CA ALA A 15 -8.96 -6.46 30.80
C ALA A 15 -8.30 -5.24 30.15
N ASP A 16 -9.04 -4.58 29.27
CA ASP A 16 -8.65 -3.30 28.68
C ASP A 16 -8.97 -2.15 29.64
N GLU A 17 -8.12 -1.12 29.67
CA GLU A 17 -8.34 0.11 30.42
C GLU A 17 -9.19 1.05 29.54
N GLU A 18 -10.51 1.02 29.72
CA GLU A 18 -11.46 1.74 28.85
C GLU A 18 -11.39 3.26 29.06
N PHE A 19 -11.38 3.98 27.94
CA PHE A 19 -11.05 5.40 27.75
C PHE A 19 -12.26 6.32 27.99
N ASP A 20 -12.06 7.49 28.63
CA ASP A 20 -12.97 8.63 28.51
C ASP A 20 -12.79 9.29 27.13
N TYR A 21 -13.62 8.90 26.17
CA TYR A 21 -13.89 9.64 24.94
C TYR A 21 -15.29 10.24 25.05
N GLU A 22 -15.38 11.51 25.48
CA GLU A 22 -16.59 12.31 25.34
C GLU A 22 -16.59 13.07 23.99
N ASP A 23 -17.81 13.25 23.51
CA ASP A 23 -18.30 13.48 22.15
C ASP A 23 -18.02 14.89 21.54
N ALA A 24 -18.37 15.04 20.26
CA ALA A 24 -18.63 16.28 19.48
C ALA A 24 -17.53 16.90 18.57
N ALA A 25 -17.83 16.91 17.26
CA ALA A 25 -17.23 17.77 16.21
C ALA A 25 -18.08 19.05 16.00
N PRO A 26 -17.72 20.08 15.19
CA PRO A 26 -16.43 20.52 14.59
C PRO A 26 -16.10 22.03 14.83
N ALA A 27 -14.82 22.46 14.79
CA ALA A 27 -14.44 23.90 14.67
C ALA A 27 -13.03 24.13 14.09
N ALA A 28 -12.87 25.22 13.35
CA ALA A 28 -11.67 25.71 12.66
C ALA A 28 -10.46 26.00 13.61
N PRO A 29 -9.22 26.13 13.11
CA PRO A 29 -8.02 25.89 13.90
C PRO A 29 -7.63 27.09 14.78
N ALA A 30 -7.54 26.86 16.08
CA ALA A 30 -6.84 27.72 17.03
C ALA A 30 -5.64 26.95 17.62
N PRO A 31 -4.50 27.62 17.88
CA PRO A 31 -3.24 26.92 18.14
C PRO A 31 -3.21 26.43 19.59
N VAL A 32 -3.41 25.13 19.78
CA VAL A 32 -3.14 24.47 21.06
C VAL A 32 -1.84 23.72 20.97
N ALA A 33 -0.98 24.03 21.95
CA ALA A 33 0.38 23.60 22.07
C ALA A 33 0.52 22.07 21.99
N LYS A 34 1.65 21.67 21.39
CA LYS A 34 2.15 20.31 21.30
C LYS A 34 1.96 19.53 22.61
N GLU A 35 1.14 18.49 22.56
CA GLU A 35 1.40 17.29 23.34
C GLU A 35 1.48 16.10 22.39
N VAL A 36 2.68 15.57 22.31
CA VAL A 36 3.05 14.39 21.53
C VAL A 36 2.29 13.21 22.12
N ARG A 37 1.23 12.76 21.45
CA ARG A 37 0.66 11.43 21.68
C ARG A 37 1.38 10.46 20.76
N GLU A 38 2.49 9.92 21.26
CA GLU A 38 3.10 8.70 20.75
C GLU A 38 2.05 7.59 20.80
N SER A 39 1.60 7.16 19.62
CA SER A 39 0.72 6.02 19.44
C SER A 39 1.49 4.74 19.81
N HIS A 40 1.24 4.23 21.00
CA HIS A 40 1.70 2.93 21.47
C HIS A 40 1.03 1.80 20.65
N HIS A 41 1.69 1.36 19.58
CA HIS A 41 1.43 0.05 19.00
C HIS A 41 2.18 -0.99 19.86
N ALA A 42 1.49 -1.60 20.82
CA ALA A 42 2.08 -2.69 21.61
C ALA A 42 2.32 -3.93 20.72
N PRO A 43 3.55 -4.50 20.69
CA PRO A 43 3.82 -5.75 19.98
C PRO A 43 3.25 -6.94 20.77
N GLN A 44 2.36 -7.72 20.14
CA GLN A 44 1.96 -9.03 20.66
C GLN A 44 3.18 -9.98 20.78
N PRO A 45 3.20 -10.90 21.77
CA PRO A 45 4.30 -11.84 21.96
C PRO A 45 4.38 -12.79 20.76
N THR A 46 5.53 -12.76 20.10
CA THR A 46 5.85 -13.64 18.97
C THR A 46 6.04 -15.06 19.48
N GLY A 47 4.96 -15.85 19.45
CA GLY A 47 5.06 -17.31 19.45
C GLY A 47 5.97 -17.79 18.30
N ALA A 48 6.52 -18.99 18.44
CA ALA A 48 7.41 -19.62 17.47
C ALA A 48 6.97 -19.29 16.03
N ARG A 49 7.79 -18.50 15.32
CA ARG A 49 7.46 -17.99 14.00
C ARG A 49 7.26 -19.21 13.08
N ALA A 50 6.03 -19.38 12.58
CA ALA A 50 5.71 -20.47 11.66
C ALA A 50 6.65 -20.44 10.45
N PRO A 51 7.09 -21.61 9.93
CA PRO A 51 7.94 -21.65 8.75
C PRO A 51 7.20 -21.05 7.56
N VAL A 52 7.63 -19.87 7.12
CA VAL A 52 7.08 -19.19 5.94
C VAL A 52 7.85 -19.62 4.71
N ILE A 53 7.13 -19.85 3.61
CA ILE A 53 7.73 -20.09 2.30
C ILE A 53 8.30 -18.76 1.80
N PRO A 54 9.56 -18.71 1.33
CA PRO A 54 10.12 -17.50 0.74
C PRO A 54 9.31 -17.08 -0.47
N LEU A 55 8.75 -15.87 -0.44
CA LEU A 55 8.05 -15.32 -1.59
C LEU A 55 9.08 -15.06 -2.70
N ARG A 56 8.96 -15.79 -3.82
CA ARG A 56 9.79 -15.52 -5.00
C ARG A 56 9.46 -14.13 -5.51
N ARG A 57 10.42 -13.22 -5.40
CA ARG A 57 10.32 -11.88 -6.00
C ARG A 57 10.26 -12.09 -7.51
N ALA A 58 9.16 -11.66 -8.13
CA ALA A 58 9.04 -11.69 -9.59
C ALA A 58 10.25 -10.95 -10.17
N PRO A 59 10.84 -11.43 -11.29
CA PRO A 59 11.90 -10.68 -11.94
C PRO A 59 11.34 -9.30 -12.27
N SER A 60 11.95 -8.27 -11.67
CA SER A 60 11.74 -6.89 -12.08
C SER A 60 11.93 -6.86 -13.58
N GLN A 61 10.85 -6.53 -14.32
CA GLN A 61 10.96 -6.30 -15.75
C GLN A 61 12.12 -5.35 -15.93
N LYS A 62 13.17 -5.83 -16.59
CA LYS A 62 14.37 -5.07 -16.85
C LYS A 62 13.86 -3.84 -17.59
N ASN A 63 13.84 -2.67 -16.94
CA ASN A 63 13.50 -1.42 -17.60
C ASN A 63 14.41 -1.37 -18.81
N VAL A 64 13.83 -1.64 -19.99
CA VAL A 64 14.52 -1.47 -21.26
C VAL A 64 14.98 -0.03 -21.20
N SER A 65 16.29 0.15 -21.21
CA SER A 65 16.91 1.47 -21.11
C SER A 65 16.16 2.39 -22.04
N HIS A 66 15.44 3.36 -21.46
CA HIS A 66 14.65 4.32 -22.20
C HIS A 66 15.64 5.05 -23.10
N SER A 67 15.76 4.60 -24.35
CA SER A 67 16.38 5.40 -25.40
C SER A 67 15.64 6.73 -25.37
N ASP A 68 16.38 7.84 -25.37
CA ASP A 68 15.86 9.19 -25.15
C ASP A 68 14.46 9.36 -25.78
N MET A 69 13.44 9.46 -24.91
CA MET A 69 12.04 9.21 -25.23
C MET A 69 11.45 10.34 -26.08
N ASN A 70 11.68 10.31 -27.39
CA ASN A 70 11.26 11.40 -28.28
C ASN A 70 9.90 11.19 -28.97
N GLU A 71 9.33 9.99 -28.96
CA GLU A 71 8.08 9.69 -29.67
C GLU A 71 7.21 8.66 -28.91
N ILE A 72 5.88 8.83 -28.98
CA ILE A 72 4.88 7.88 -28.45
C ILE A 72 3.93 7.52 -29.60
N LEU A 73 3.78 6.23 -29.89
CA LEU A 73 2.88 5.74 -30.93
C LEU A 73 1.47 5.54 -30.37
N THR A 74 0.45 6.13 -30.98
CA THR A 74 -0.95 5.88 -30.63
C THR A 74 -1.67 5.13 -31.75
N VAL A 75 -2.29 4.00 -31.41
CA VAL A 75 -3.00 3.13 -32.37
C VAL A 75 -4.45 2.90 -31.97
N HIS A 76 -5.29 2.70 -32.98
CA HIS A 76 -6.72 2.41 -32.82
C HIS A 76 -7.06 1.13 -33.58
N PRO A 77 -6.66 -0.06 -33.07
CA PRO A 77 -6.87 -1.32 -33.75
C PRO A 77 -8.35 -1.61 -33.98
N ARG A 78 -8.66 -2.25 -35.10
CA ARG A 78 -10.01 -2.74 -35.45
C ARG A 78 -10.06 -4.24 -35.63
N GLN A 79 -8.90 -4.89 -35.74
CA GLN A 79 -8.80 -6.34 -35.91
C GLN A 79 -7.53 -6.87 -35.26
N TYR A 80 -7.53 -8.14 -34.86
CA TYR A 80 -6.40 -8.75 -34.17
C TYR A 80 -5.09 -8.72 -34.98
N LYS A 81 -5.18 -8.66 -36.32
CA LYS A 81 -4.00 -8.53 -37.20
C LYS A 81 -3.16 -7.29 -36.91
N ASP A 82 -3.76 -6.23 -36.39
CA ASP A 82 -3.07 -4.98 -36.04
C ASP A 82 -2.05 -5.18 -34.90
N ALA A 83 -2.17 -6.26 -34.12
CA ALA A 83 -1.27 -6.59 -33.02
C ALA A 83 0.19 -6.79 -33.45
N GLN A 84 0.42 -7.22 -34.69
CA GLN A 84 1.79 -7.46 -35.18
C GLN A 84 2.59 -6.16 -35.28
N ALA A 85 2.00 -5.10 -35.86
CA ALA A 85 2.65 -3.80 -35.98
C ALA A 85 2.90 -3.16 -34.61
N ILE A 86 1.96 -3.33 -33.67
CA ILE A 86 2.10 -2.87 -32.28
C ILE A 86 3.27 -3.56 -31.59
N ALA A 87 3.39 -4.88 -31.77
CA ALA A 87 4.46 -5.66 -31.15
C ALA A 87 5.84 -5.28 -31.70
N GLU A 88 5.92 -4.93 -32.99
CA GLU A 88 7.15 -4.45 -33.62
C GLU A 88 7.60 -3.11 -33.02
N ALA A 89 6.72 -2.10 -33.00
CA ALA A 89 7.02 -0.81 -32.39
C ALA A 89 7.43 -0.93 -30.91
N PHE A 90 6.77 -1.81 -30.16
CA PHE A 90 7.12 -2.06 -28.76
C PHE A 90 8.50 -2.72 -28.60
N ARG A 91 8.88 -3.62 -29.50
CA ARG A 91 10.21 -4.26 -29.49
C ARG A 91 11.33 -3.26 -29.82
N ASP A 92 11.02 -2.26 -30.64
CA ASP A 92 11.94 -1.17 -30.97
C ASP A 92 12.08 -0.14 -29.83
N GLY A 93 11.35 -0.32 -28.73
CA GLY A 93 11.41 0.54 -27.54
C GLY A 93 10.53 1.78 -27.64
N ILE A 94 9.64 1.87 -28.63
CA ILE A 94 8.67 2.97 -28.76
C ILE A 94 7.48 2.67 -27.84
N PRO A 95 7.14 3.56 -26.89
CA PRO A 95 5.94 3.41 -26.08
C PRO A 95 4.68 3.44 -26.96
N VAL A 96 3.73 2.54 -26.71
CA VAL A 96 2.49 2.43 -27.49
C VAL A 96 1.25 2.63 -26.61
N ILE A 97 0.36 3.52 -27.03
CA ILE A 97 -0.99 3.68 -26.47
C ILE A 97 -1.98 3.00 -27.42
N ILE A 98 -2.83 2.11 -26.91
CA ILE A 98 -3.77 1.31 -27.70
C ILE A 98 -5.20 1.66 -27.30
N ASN A 99 -5.99 2.21 -28.23
CA ASN A 99 -7.41 2.44 -28.05
C ASN A 99 -8.23 1.27 -28.60
N LEU A 100 -8.85 0.50 -27.70
CA LEU A 100 -9.64 -0.68 -28.04
C LEU A 100 -11.14 -0.41 -28.23
N SER A 101 -11.61 0.84 -28.27
CA SER A 101 -13.04 1.14 -28.37
C SER A 101 -13.70 0.70 -29.69
N GLN A 102 -12.92 0.35 -30.72
CA GLN A 102 -13.40 -0.01 -32.07
C GLN A 102 -13.10 -1.46 -32.46
N MET A 103 -12.63 -2.29 -31.52
CA MET A 103 -12.16 -3.66 -31.78
C MET A 103 -13.19 -4.71 -31.35
#